data_AF-A0AAE1UFD0-F1
#
_entry.id   AF-A0AAE1UFD0-F1
#
_cell.length_a   1.000
_cell.length_b   1.000
_cell.length_c   1.000
_cell.angle_alpha   90.00
_cell.angle_beta   90.00
_cell.angle_gamma   90.00
#
_symmetry.space_group_name_H-M   'P 1'
#
loop_
_entity.id
_entity.type
_entity.pdbx_description
1 polymer ?
#
loop_
_entity_poly.entity_id
_entity_poly.type
_entity_poly.pdbx_seq_one_letter_code
_entity_poly.pdbx_strand_id
1 'polypeptide(L)'
;MPVVNKMVFQDVDTRANTTTTITQNGPNVAALEARQEAVLARLRSLKAQLDQVKGNKVATTSPSVSATPAVGAAAHASPLKKSTTVHDLVISANPSQPPYSLVLLRKLLRDAGLPVYSTTHVHSNVREVNERLSSIFMEQPLDERRNHTLAFTLHWKDVSSPTLMVNPLRQTQIYSEVNIVRYISRLFPLASPYNYEATGTFTTITETDQLLDQLEQKLAVGDNKQRHSILRLLNGRLGKNSFLMGNTCGVVDIVAWSLMKQCDLHVGAPNNVARWYKTLSSLAGMDSEMETTKSKEPPRAEKLKPQKVSTERKISEPVANTVTVNGEISKKKHMGRADLESYLKGLGIAYQVTDHEEVFTVEALMKAVTEKNIPGLHMKNLFLKDKKKKDLYLLSARHNVEVKLNDVAKQVGVKELRFADESVMQEVIGVAQGCVTPFALANDKEHKVTMLLDLVALEPSHLYVNFHPLTNSATMGVSPKDLHRFLEATGHEPKLLNFT
;
A
#
# COMPACT_ATOMS: atom_id res chain seq x y z
N MET A 1 4.13 -46.15 -15.79
CA MET A 1 3.25 -46.88 -14.87
C MET A 1 4.03 -48.01 -14.22
N PRO A 2 4.31 -47.97 -12.92
CA PRO A 2 4.55 -49.17 -12.12
C PRO A 2 3.30 -49.52 -11.30
N VAL A 3 3.18 -50.82 -11.07
CA VAL A 3 2.02 -51.56 -10.60
C VAL A 3 2.02 -51.67 -9.06
N VAL A 4 0.80 -51.67 -8.53
CA VAL A 4 0.34 -51.83 -7.15
C VAL A 4 0.58 -53.25 -6.60
N ASN A 5 0.84 -53.38 -5.29
CA ASN A 5 0.34 -54.42 -4.34
C ASN A 5 1.40 -54.75 -3.27
N LYS A 6 1.09 -55.16 -2.04
CA LYS A 6 -0.07 -55.14 -1.14
C LYS A 6 0.52 -55.64 0.19
N MET A 7 0.03 -55.13 1.32
CA MET A 7 0.30 -55.69 2.66
C MET A 7 -0.05 -57.18 2.75
N VAL A 8 0.60 -57.93 3.66
CA VAL A 8 -0.06 -58.71 4.75
C VAL A 8 0.96 -59.58 5.56
N PHE A 9 0.98 -59.30 6.87
CA PHE A 9 1.14 -60.16 8.07
C PHE A 9 2.43 -60.95 8.35
N GLN A 10 2.96 -60.77 9.58
CA GLN A 10 2.94 -61.80 10.62
C GLN A 10 3.31 -61.21 12.00
N ASP A 11 2.35 -61.23 12.93
CA ASP A 11 2.60 -61.23 14.37
C ASP A 11 2.84 -62.67 14.81
N VAL A 12 3.93 -62.95 15.54
CA VAL A 12 3.96 -63.93 16.65
C VAL A 12 5.02 -63.50 17.69
N ASP A 13 4.51 -63.19 18.87
CA ASP A 13 5.09 -63.19 20.22
C ASP A 13 6.48 -63.84 20.45
N THR A 14 7.33 -63.19 21.27
CA THR A 14 7.50 -63.56 22.69
C THR A 14 8.51 -62.68 23.46
N ARG A 15 7.99 -61.98 24.47
CA ARG A 15 8.56 -61.64 25.81
C ARG A 15 10.01 -61.13 25.95
N ALA A 16 10.11 -59.87 26.39
CA ALA A 16 10.71 -59.51 27.69
C ALA A 16 10.13 -58.18 28.18
N ASN A 17 9.36 -58.25 29.27
CA ASN A 17 8.64 -57.13 29.88
C ASN A 17 9.56 -56.44 30.89
N THR A 18 9.95 -55.19 30.65
CA THR A 18 10.57 -54.32 31.66
C THR A 18 9.62 -53.16 31.92
N THR A 19 8.72 -53.36 32.89
CA THR A 19 7.83 -52.34 33.42
C THR A 19 8.68 -51.21 34.04
N THR A 20 8.79 -50.09 33.34
CA THR A 20 9.18 -48.82 33.97
C THR A 20 7.92 -48.00 34.18
N THR A 21 7.45 -48.02 35.43
CA THR A 21 6.38 -47.17 35.95
C THR A 21 6.84 -45.72 35.86
N ILE A 22 6.31 -44.94 34.91
CA ILE A 22 6.47 -43.49 34.92
C ILE A 22 5.42 -42.91 35.88
N THR A 23 5.78 -42.85 37.16
CA THR A 23 5.15 -41.93 38.12
C THR A 23 5.98 -40.65 38.16
N GLN A 24 5.60 -39.66 37.34
CA GLN A 24 6.02 -38.27 37.53
C GLN A 24 4.79 -37.35 37.40
N ASN A 25 4.04 -37.24 38.49
CA ASN A 25 3.19 -36.08 38.75
C ASN A 25 4.11 -34.90 39.09
N GLY A 26 4.50 -34.12 38.09
CA GLY A 26 5.21 -32.87 38.29
C GLY A 26 4.27 -31.79 38.85
N PRO A 27 4.77 -30.85 39.68
CA PRO A 27 3.99 -29.79 40.34
C PRO A 27 3.27 -28.83 39.38
N ASN A 28 3.50 -28.95 38.07
CA ASN A 28 2.90 -28.12 37.03
C ASN A 28 1.52 -28.64 36.59
N VAL A 29 1.28 -29.96 36.59
CA VAL A 29 -0.01 -30.53 36.13
C VAL A 29 -1.10 -30.35 37.19
N ALA A 30 -0.78 -30.62 38.46
CA ALA A 30 -1.71 -30.39 39.57
C ALA A 30 -2.09 -28.90 39.72
N ALA A 31 -1.16 -27.98 39.45
CA ALA A 31 -1.43 -26.55 39.42
C ALA A 31 -2.32 -26.15 38.23
N LEU A 32 -2.20 -26.85 37.09
CA LEU A 32 -3.06 -26.67 35.93
C LEU A 32 -4.48 -27.17 36.20
N GLU A 33 -4.61 -28.34 36.82
CA GLU A 33 -5.89 -28.94 37.21
C GLU A 33 -6.61 -28.05 38.23
N ALA A 34 -5.90 -27.57 39.26
CA ALA A 34 -6.46 -26.64 40.23
C ALA A 34 -6.95 -25.32 39.58
N ARG A 35 -6.23 -24.81 38.58
CA ARG A 35 -6.66 -23.64 37.80
C ARG A 35 -7.90 -23.94 36.95
N GLN A 36 -7.95 -25.09 36.27
CA GLN A 36 -9.12 -25.51 35.50
C GLN A 36 -10.36 -25.67 36.39
N GLU A 37 -10.19 -26.26 37.58
CA GLU A 37 -11.28 -26.45 38.52
C GLU A 37 -11.81 -25.12 39.08
N ALA A 38 -10.91 -24.17 39.37
CA ALA A 38 -11.29 -22.81 39.77
C ALA A 38 -12.08 -22.06 38.67
N VAL A 39 -11.68 -22.21 37.40
CA VAL A 39 -12.41 -21.63 36.26
C VAL A 39 -13.80 -22.25 36.12
N LEU A 40 -13.92 -23.58 36.24
CA LEU A 40 -15.20 -24.28 36.18
C LEU A 40 -16.13 -23.89 37.33
N ALA A 41 -15.60 -23.72 38.54
CA ALA A 41 -16.37 -23.23 39.69
C ALA A 41 -16.92 -21.81 39.45
N ARG A 42 -16.10 -20.92 38.86
CA ARG A 42 -16.52 -19.56 38.53
C ARG A 42 -17.59 -19.52 37.44
N LEU A 43 -17.49 -20.39 36.43
CA LEU A 43 -18.53 -20.55 35.41
C LEU A 43 -19.85 -21.07 35.97
N ARG A 44 -19.80 -22.04 36.90
CA ARG A 44 -21.01 -22.53 37.59
C ARG A 44 -21.67 -21.42 38.42
N SER A 45 -20.88 -20.61 39.12
CA SER A 45 -21.38 -19.47 39.89
C SER A 45 -22.05 -18.41 39.01
N LEU A 46 -21.41 -18.03 37.90
CA LEU A 46 -21.98 -17.09 36.93
C LEU A 46 -23.27 -17.60 36.29
N LYS A 47 -23.35 -18.91 36.00
CA LYS A 47 -24.57 -19.54 35.50
C LYS A 47 -25.70 -19.45 36.54
N ALA A 48 -25.41 -19.76 37.80
CA ALA A 48 -26.40 -19.64 38.89
C ALA A 48 -26.89 -18.19 39.09
N GLN A 49 -26.00 -17.20 38.95
CA GLN A 49 -26.38 -15.78 38.99
C GLN A 49 -27.27 -15.40 37.81
N LEU A 50 -26.97 -15.87 36.59
CA LEU A 50 -27.80 -15.63 35.41
C LEU A 50 -29.18 -16.28 35.55
N ASP A 51 -29.25 -17.47 36.14
CA ASP A 51 -30.51 -18.18 36.39
C ASP A 51 -31.33 -17.48 37.49
N GLN A 52 -30.70 -16.90 38.52
CA GLN A 52 -31.38 -16.02 39.50
C GLN A 52 -31.92 -14.74 38.86
N VAL A 53 -31.14 -14.11 37.96
CA VAL A 53 -31.58 -12.91 37.23
C VAL A 53 -32.73 -13.23 36.26
N LYS A 54 -32.79 -14.45 35.72
CA LYS A 54 -33.92 -14.94 34.92
C LYS A 54 -35.13 -15.34 35.78
N GLY A 55 -34.93 -15.73 37.03
CA GLY A 55 -35.98 -16.12 37.99
C GLY A 55 -36.80 -14.95 38.53
N ASN A 56 -36.24 -13.73 38.57
CA ASN A 56 -36.99 -12.51 38.93
C ASN A 56 -37.67 -11.88 37.71
N LYS A 57 -38.66 -12.58 37.14
CA LYS A 57 -39.71 -11.95 36.33
C LYS A 57 -41.07 -12.20 36.97
N VAL A 58 -41.68 -11.11 37.43
CA VAL A 58 -43.07 -11.03 37.86
C VAL A 58 -43.98 -11.57 36.75
N ALA A 59 -44.94 -12.39 37.17
CA ALA A 59 -45.85 -13.17 36.36
C ALA A 59 -46.70 -12.32 35.38
N THR A 60 -47.02 -12.90 34.21
CA THR A 60 -48.40 -13.00 33.70
C THR A 60 -48.43 -13.90 32.46
N THR A 61 -49.56 -14.60 32.36
CA THR A 61 -49.93 -15.76 31.55
C THR A 61 -50.07 -15.52 30.04
N SER A 62 -49.69 -16.52 29.23
CA SER A 62 -50.01 -16.63 27.80
C SER A 62 -51.50 -17.02 27.59
N PRO A 63 -52.12 -16.69 26.44
CA PRO A 63 -52.08 -17.64 25.33
C PRO A 63 -52.03 -17.06 23.89
N SER A 64 -51.64 -17.96 22.99
CA SER A 64 -51.90 -18.07 21.54
C SER A 64 -51.49 -16.98 20.54
N VAL A 65 -50.53 -17.37 19.70
CA VAL A 65 -50.45 -17.22 18.23
C VAL A 65 -51.43 -16.22 17.61
N SER A 66 -50.92 -15.01 17.35
CA SER A 66 -51.21 -14.21 16.16
C SER A 66 -50.27 -13.01 16.14
N ALA A 67 -49.98 -12.54 14.93
CA ALA A 67 -48.96 -11.54 14.58
C ALA A 67 -48.76 -10.45 15.64
N THR A 68 -47.51 -10.24 16.06
CA THR A 68 -47.18 -9.06 16.89
C THR A 68 -47.03 -7.84 15.99
N PRO A 69 -47.85 -6.80 16.18
CA PRO A 69 -47.66 -5.50 15.57
C PRO A 69 -46.53 -4.75 16.26
N ALA A 70 -46.01 -3.74 15.57
CA ALA A 70 -45.02 -2.80 16.05
C ALA A 70 -45.35 -2.29 17.47
N VAL A 71 -44.41 -2.47 18.41
CA VAL A 71 -44.42 -1.76 19.70
C VAL A 71 -43.44 -0.60 19.58
N GLY A 72 -43.99 0.59 19.76
CA GLY A 72 -43.39 1.87 19.42
C GLY A 72 -42.25 2.33 20.33
N ALA A 73 -41.43 3.18 19.70
CA ALA A 73 -40.99 4.47 20.23
C ALA A 73 -40.37 4.48 21.64
N ALA A 74 -39.36 3.65 21.86
CA ALA A 74 -38.25 4.03 22.72
C ALA A 74 -37.14 4.63 21.83
N ALA A 75 -37.25 5.94 21.62
CA ALA A 75 -36.28 6.91 21.12
C ALA A 75 -35.10 6.39 20.26
N HIS A 76 -35.09 6.89 19.02
CA HIS A 76 -33.96 7.02 18.08
C HIS A 76 -32.75 7.77 18.68
N ALA A 77 -32.20 7.30 19.79
CA ALA A 77 -31.03 7.91 20.40
C ALA A 77 -29.80 7.50 19.61
N SER A 78 -29.14 8.48 18.98
CA SER A 78 -27.75 8.31 18.54
C SER A 78 -26.90 7.87 19.74
N PRO A 79 -25.90 6.98 19.55
CA PRO A 79 -24.94 6.63 20.60
C PRO A 79 -24.22 7.87 21.15
N LEU A 80 -24.12 8.92 20.32
CA LEU A 80 -23.85 10.28 20.75
C LEU A 80 -25.15 10.90 21.27
N LYS A 81 -25.43 10.79 22.57
CA LYS A 81 -26.42 11.65 23.22
C LYS A 81 -26.04 13.12 22.96
N LYS A 82 -26.99 14.07 23.09
CA LYS A 82 -26.67 15.52 23.20
C LYS A 82 -25.80 15.75 24.44
N SER A 83 -24.54 15.34 24.37
CA SER A 83 -23.51 15.64 25.33
C SER A 83 -23.11 17.09 25.08
N THR A 84 -22.86 17.83 26.14
CA THR A 84 -22.26 19.18 26.05
C THR A 84 -20.81 19.13 25.56
N THR A 85 -20.22 17.93 25.47
CA THR A 85 -18.85 17.70 25.02
C THR A 85 -18.83 17.22 23.56
N VAL A 86 -18.15 17.99 22.71
CA VAL A 86 -17.81 17.61 21.34
C VAL A 86 -16.98 16.33 21.36
N HIS A 87 -17.32 15.35 20.52
CA HIS A 87 -16.55 14.11 20.38
C HIS A 87 -15.44 14.31 19.34
N ASP A 88 -14.18 14.32 19.79
CA ASP A 88 -13.02 14.55 18.93
C ASP A 88 -12.52 13.28 18.25
N LEU A 89 -12.37 13.36 16.94
CA LEU A 89 -11.66 12.38 16.13
C LEU A 89 -10.41 13.04 15.58
N VAL A 90 -9.24 12.66 16.12
CA VAL A 90 -7.95 13.10 15.59
C VAL A 90 -7.50 12.07 14.57
N ILE A 91 -7.53 12.44 13.29
CA ILE A 91 -7.08 11.59 12.20
C ILE A 91 -5.72 12.08 11.73
N SER A 92 -4.71 11.22 11.67
CA SER A 92 -3.46 11.53 10.97
C SER A 92 -3.42 10.78 9.63
N ALA A 93 -3.16 11.50 8.54
CA ALA A 93 -3.12 10.90 7.20
C ALA A 93 -2.07 11.57 6.30
N ASN A 94 -1.59 10.82 5.32
CA ASN A 94 -0.63 11.30 4.34
C ASN A 94 -1.33 12.16 3.27
N PRO A 95 -0.83 13.37 2.95
CA PRO A 95 -1.37 14.18 1.86
C PRO A 95 -1.34 13.50 0.49
N SER A 96 -0.43 12.56 0.28
CA SER A 96 -0.34 11.77 -0.97
C SER A 96 -1.42 10.69 -1.06
N GLN A 97 -2.08 10.34 0.06
CA GLN A 97 -3.19 9.40 0.12
C GLN A 97 -4.32 9.97 0.99
N PRO A 98 -5.03 11.00 0.50
CA PRO A 98 -6.05 11.67 1.29
C PRO A 98 -7.23 10.75 1.60
N PRO A 99 -7.70 10.68 2.86
CA PRO A 99 -8.82 9.83 3.23
C PRO A 99 -10.16 10.46 2.81
N TYR A 100 -10.44 10.49 1.51
CA TYR A 100 -11.62 11.13 0.93
C TYR A 100 -12.94 10.63 1.52
N SER A 101 -12.98 9.43 2.14
CA SER A 101 -14.14 8.94 2.88
C SER A 101 -14.62 9.95 3.93
N LEU A 102 -13.71 10.70 4.56
CA LEU A 102 -14.05 11.72 5.56
C LEU A 102 -14.88 12.87 4.98
N VAL A 103 -14.66 13.22 3.70
CA VAL A 103 -15.42 14.29 3.02
C VAL A 103 -16.88 13.88 2.90
N LEU A 104 -17.11 12.65 2.44
CA LEU A 104 -18.45 12.10 2.27
C LEU A 104 -19.09 11.83 3.63
N LEU A 105 -18.37 11.25 4.58
CA LEU A 105 -18.86 10.99 5.94
C LEU A 105 -19.27 12.27 6.67
N ARG A 106 -18.50 13.35 6.53
CA ARG A 106 -18.84 14.66 7.10
C ARG A 106 -20.21 15.13 6.61
N LYS A 107 -20.46 15.04 5.31
CA LYS A 107 -21.76 15.40 4.73
C LYS A 107 -22.88 14.48 5.27
N LEU A 108 -22.66 13.17 5.23
CA LEU A 108 -23.67 12.19 5.66
C LEU A 108 -24.01 12.32 7.14
N LEU A 109 -23.03 12.60 8.01
CA LEU A 109 -23.24 12.86 9.43
C LEU A 109 -24.09 14.13 9.64
N ARG A 110 -23.80 15.22 8.90
CA ARG A 110 -24.61 16.45 8.94
C ARG A 110 -26.03 16.20 8.47
N ASP A 111 -26.21 15.50 7.37
CA ASP A 111 -27.52 15.13 6.83
C ASP A 111 -28.30 14.23 7.82
N ALA A 112 -27.59 13.47 8.67
CA ALA A 112 -28.16 12.69 9.78
C ALA A 112 -28.39 13.49 11.08
N GLY A 113 -28.23 14.82 11.05
CA GLY A 113 -28.45 15.70 12.21
C GLY A 113 -27.29 15.74 13.21
N LEU A 114 -26.11 15.26 12.84
CA LEU A 114 -24.89 15.31 13.64
C LEU A 114 -23.94 16.37 13.06
N PRO A 115 -23.97 17.63 13.53
CA PRO A 115 -23.07 18.67 13.06
C PRO A 115 -21.61 18.27 13.34
N VAL A 116 -20.77 18.39 12.31
CA VAL A 116 -19.35 18.00 12.33
C VAL A 116 -18.46 19.22 12.10
N TYR A 117 -17.71 19.64 13.11
CA TYR A 117 -16.64 20.64 12.97
C TYR A 117 -15.45 20.00 12.25
N SER A 118 -14.82 20.69 11.30
CA SER A 118 -13.68 20.11 10.55
C SER A 118 -12.52 21.07 10.38
N THR A 119 -11.35 20.66 10.88
CA THR A 119 -10.10 21.43 10.77
C THR A 119 -8.98 20.57 10.20
N THR A 120 -8.04 21.24 9.57
CA THR A 120 -6.81 20.64 9.06
C THR A 120 -5.59 21.26 9.74
N HIS A 121 -4.59 20.46 10.03
CA HIS A 121 -3.28 20.88 10.54
C HIS A 121 -2.17 20.17 9.76
N VAL A 122 -1.00 20.77 9.66
CA VAL A 122 0.15 20.17 8.98
C VAL A 122 1.24 19.87 10.01
N HIS A 123 1.67 18.61 10.06
CA HIS A 123 2.78 18.18 10.91
C HIS A 123 4.12 18.64 10.33
N SER A 124 5.13 18.81 11.19
CA SER A 124 6.48 19.25 10.78
C SER A 124 7.19 18.31 9.79
N ASN A 125 6.77 17.05 9.70
CA ASN A 125 7.33 16.08 8.75
C ASN A 125 6.67 16.13 7.36
N VAL A 126 5.67 16.99 7.17
CA VAL A 126 5.05 17.29 5.87
C VAL A 126 5.44 18.71 5.49
N ARG A 127 6.15 18.88 4.36
CA ARG A 127 6.66 20.20 3.94
C ARG A 127 5.55 21.14 3.48
N GLU A 128 4.62 20.61 2.69
CA GLU A 128 3.56 21.41 2.09
C GLU A 128 2.35 20.52 1.80
N VAL A 129 1.15 21.08 1.99
CA VAL A 129 -0.12 20.45 1.62
C VAL A 129 -0.80 21.39 0.64
N ASN A 130 -1.18 20.84 -0.51
CA ASN A 130 -1.91 21.59 -1.54
C ASN A 130 -3.11 22.32 -0.91
N GLU A 131 -3.21 23.64 -1.11
CA GLU A 131 -4.29 24.48 -0.56
C GLU A 131 -5.68 23.97 -0.95
N ARG A 132 -5.82 23.48 -2.19
CA ARG A 132 -7.05 22.88 -2.68
C ARG A 132 -7.40 21.63 -1.88
N LEU A 133 -6.41 20.78 -1.59
CA LEU A 133 -6.62 19.60 -0.76
C LEU A 133 -7.07 20.01 0.65
N SER A 134 -6.40 20.98 1.26
CA SER A 134 -6.78 21.50 2.57
C SER A 134 -8.21 22.07 2.58
N SER A 135 -8.63 22.76 1.51
CA SER A 135 -9.97 23.33 1.39
C SER A 135 -11.08 22.27 1.33
N ILE A 136 -10.81 21.10 0.74
CA ILE A 136 -11.78 20.01 0.64
C ILE A 136 -12.10 19.43 2.03
N PHE A 137 -11.10 19.31 2.89
CA PHE A 137 -11.22 18.69 4.21
C PHE A 137 -11.54 19.69 5.34
N MET A 138 -11.38 20.98 5.10
CA MET A 138 -11.70 22.04 6.07
C MET A 138 -13.13 22.56 5.86
N GLU A 139 -13.75 23.05 6.92
CA GLU A 139 -15.02 23.80 6.83
C GLU A 139 -14.76 25.27 6.53
N GLN A 140 -15.60 25.90 5.70
CA GLN A 140 -15.54 27.33 5.41
C GLN A 140 -16.95 27.91 5.25
N PRO A 141 -17.31 28.99 5.98
CA PRO A 141 -16.56 29.58 7.10
C PRO A 141 -16.57 28.66 8.34
N LEU A 142 -15.51 28.71 9.15
CA LEU A 142 -15.44 27.95 10.41
C LEU A 142 -16.41 28.55 11.44
N ASP A 143 -17.42 27.78 11.82
CA ASP A 143 -18.30 28.07 12.97
C ASP A 143 -17.63 27.61 14.30
N GLU A 144 -18.15 28.04 15.44
CA GLU A 144 -17.60 27.69 16.74
C GLU A 144 -17.69 26.18 17.01
N ARG A 145 -16.55 25.59 17.38
CA ARG A 145 -16.44 24.14 17.66
C ARG A 145 -17.50 23.64 18.67
N ARG A 146 -17.89 24.46 19.65
CA ARG A 146 -18.90 24.09 20.68
C ARG A 146 -20.31 23.86 20.13
N ASN A 147 -20.61 24.34 18.91
CA ASN A 147 -21.91 24.17 18.26
C ASN A 147 -22.06 22.79 17.59
N HIS A 148 -21.01 21.96 17.62
CA HIS A 148 -20.93 20.72 16.90
C HIS A 148 -20.96 19.50 17.84
N THR A 149 -21.45 18.38 17.33
CA THR A 149 -21.48 17.10 18.07
C THR A 149 -20.17 16.35 17.89
N LEU A 150 -19.57 16.48 16.70
CA LEU A 150 -18.34 15.81 16.30
C LEU A 150 -17.30 16.83 15.86
N ALA A 151 -16.02 16.52 16.07
CA ALA A 151 -14.92 17.27 15.48
C ALA A 151 -13.99 16.32 14.73
N PHE A 152 -13.81 16.57 13.43
CA PHE A 152 -12.78 15.93 12.61
C PHE A 152 -11.56 16.84 12.59
N THR A 153 -10.54 16.45 13.35
CA THR A 153 -9.24 17.12 13.33
C THR A 153 -8.30 16.31 12.45
N LEU A 154 -8.14 16.74 11.19
CA LEU A 154 -7.25 16.07 10.25
C LEU A 154 -5.84 16.65 10.34
N HIS A 155 -4.90 15.82 10.74
CA HIS A 155 -3.50 16.16 10.84
C HIS A 155 -2.73 15.53 9.68
N TRP A 156 -2.36 16.35 8.71
CA TRP A 156 -1.51 15.95 7.61
C TRP A 156 -0.13 15.58 8.14
N LYS A 157 0.18 14.28 8.10
CA LYS A 157 1.39 13.70 8.65
C LYS A 157 1.88 12.63 7.70
N ASP A 158 3.19 12.54 7.53
CA ASP A 158 3.77 11.44 6.77
C ASP A 158 3.63 10.13 7.58
N VAL A 159 2.59 9.36 7.24
CA VAL A 159 2.25 8.05 7.82
C VAL A 159 1.96 7.09 6.67
N SER A 160 2.28 5.80 6.85
CA SER A 160 2.06 4.76 5.84
C SER A 160 0.59 4.36 5.66
N SER A 161 -0.25 4.65 6.66
CA SER A 161 -1.68 4.40 6.65
C SER A 161 -2.38 5.44 7.53
N PRO A 162 -3.61 5.88 7.18
CA PRO A 162 -4.38 6.76 8.04
C PRO A 162 -4.59 6.17 9.43
N THR A 163 -4.59 7.02 10.43
CA THR A 163 -4.77 6.60 11.82
C THR A 163 -5.77 7.46 12.55
N LEU A 164 -6.52 6.87 13.48
CA LEU A 164 -7.48 7.56 14.34
C LEU A 164 -7.09 7.41 15.82
N MET A 165 -7.13 8.53 16.52
CA MET A 165 -7.05 8.62 17.97
C MET A 165 -8.22 9.44 18.51
N VAL A 166 -9.00 8.86 19.42
CA VAL A 166 -10.10 9.56 20.11
C VAL A 166 -9.73 9.86 21.55
N ASN A 167 -9.13 8.89 22.25
CA ASN A 167 -8.65 9.09 23.62
C ASN A 167 -7.31 8.36 23.84
N PRO A 168 -6.18 9.08 23.88
CA PRO A 168 -4.84 8.46 24.01
C PRO A 168 -4.62 7.76 25.36
N LEU A 169 -5.43 8.03 26.38
CA LEU A 169 -5.34 7.38 27.69
C LEU A 169 -6.14 6.06 27.76
N ARG A 170 -7.08 5.85 26.84
CA ARG A 170 -8.04 4.74 26.90
C ARG A 170 -8.07 3.87 25.65
N GLN A 171 -7.40 4.30 24.58
CA GLN A 171 -7.49 3.70 23.28
C GLN A 171 -6.10 3.58 22.66
N THR A 172 -5.83 2.43 22.04
CA THR A 172 -4.72 2.31 21.08
C THR A 172 -5.12 2.97 19.76
N GLN A 173 -4.11 3.36 18.98
CA GLN A 173 -4.34 3.97 17.68
C GLN A 173 -5.04 2.97 16.74
N ILE A 174 -6.11 3.41 16.08
CA ILE A 174 -6.79 2.63 15.04
C ILE A 174 -6.09 2.95 13.72
N TYR A 175 -5.67 1.92 12.99
CA TYR A 175 -5.00 2.03 11.71
C TYR A 175 -5.94 1.70 10.56
N SER A 176 -5.66 2.25 9.38
CA SER A 176 -6.43 2.12 8.14
C SER A 176 -7.69 2.97 8.08
N GLU A 177 -7.89 3.60 6.91
CA GLU A 177 -9.12 4.30 6.58
C GLU A 177 -10.36 3.40 6.73
N VAL A 178 -10.26 2.12 6.37
CA VAL A 178 -11.39 1.19 6.47
C VAL A 178 -11.86 1.03 7.90
N ASN A 179 -10.94 0.85 8.84
CA ASN A 179 -11.29 0.74 10.26
C ASN A 179 -11.75 2.08 10.85
N ILE A 180 -11.25 3.20 10.34
CA ILE A 180 -11.74 4.53 10.70
C ILE A 180 -13.19 4.69 10.25
N VAL A 181 -13.55 4.28 9.02
CA VAL A 181 -14.94 4.30 8.55
C VAL A 181 -15.83 3.37 9.38
N ARG A 182 -15.36 2.17 9.74
CA ARG A 182 -16.07 1.28 10.68
C ARG A 182 -16.26 1.93 12.04
N TYR A 183 -15.29 2.69 12.53
CA TYR A 183 -15.46 3.40 13.80
C TYR A 183 -16.53 4.49 13.68
N ILE A 184 -16.45 5.31 12.62
CA ILE A 184 -17.39 6.41 12.37
C ILE A 184 -18.81 5.89 12.07
N SER A 185 -18.95 4.72 11.42
CA SER A 185 -20.25 4.10 11.14
C SER A 185 -21.09 3.90 12.41
N ARG A 186 -20.43 3.55 13.52
CA ARG A 186 -21.05 3.35 14.83
C ARG A 186 -21.48 4.65 15.50
N LEU A 187 -21.06 5.81 14.98
CA LEU A 187 -21.46 7.12 15.49
C LEU A 187 -22.77 7.61 14.87
N PHE A 188 -23.20 7.03 13.74
CA PHE A 188 -24.47 7.36 13.13
C PHE A 188 -25.65 6.89 14.00
N PRO A 189 -26.83 7.53 13.89
CA PRO A 189 -28.05 7.06 14.54
C PRO A 189 -28.32 5.58 14.23
N LEU A 190 -28.88 4.84 15.19
CA LEU A 190 -29.06 3.38 15.06
C LEU A 190 -29.93 2.96 13.86
N ALA A 191 -30.85 3.82 13.43
CA ALA A 191 -31.70 3.58 12.26
C ALA A 191 -31.05 4.00 10.93
N SER A 192 -29.84 4.57 10.97
CA SER A 192 -29.15 5.05 9.79
C SER A 192 -28.59 3.88 8.98
N PRO A 193 -28.73 3.88 7.64
CA PRO A 193 -28.12 2.85 6.79
C PRO A 193 -26.58 2.86 6.84
N TYR A 194 -25.98 3.93 7.37
CA TYR A 194 -24.53 4.03 7.57
C TYR A 194 -24.07 3.33 8.83
N ASN A 195 -24.95 3.03 9.79
CA ASN A 195 -24.66 2.18 10.95
C ASN A 195 -25.00 0.72 10.63
N TYR A 196 -24.21 0.11 9.74
CA TYR A 196 -24.48 -1.22 9.18
C TYR A 196 -24.55 -2.35 10.22
N GLU A 197 -23.90 -2.18 11.38
CA GLU A 197 -23.99 -3.12 12.50
C GLU A 197 -25.32 -3.04 13.25
N ALA A 198 -25.91 -1.84 13.33
CA ALA A 198 -27.20 -1.65 13.99
C ALA A 198 -28.38 -2.06 13.10
N THR A 199 -28.27 -1.85 11.78
CA THR A 199 -29.36 -2.14 10.83
C THR A 199 -29.25 -3.51 10.16
N GLY A 200 -28.07 -4.16 10.21
CA GLY A 200 -27.77 -5.38 9.48
C GLY A 200 -28.09 -6.67 10.24
N THR A 201 -28.33 -7.75 9.48
CA THR A 201 -28.24 -9.12 10.00
C THR A 201 -26.78 -9.55 10.15
N PHE A 202 -26.51 -10.59 10.94
CA PHE A 202 -25.16 -11.17 11.07
C PHE A 202 -24.50 -11.47 9.71
N THR A 203 -25.28 -12.02 8.76
CA THR A 203 -24.81 -12.33 7.41
C THR A 203 -24.41 -11.07 6.64
N THR A 204 -25.26 -10.05 6.63
CA THR A 204 -24.98 -8.79 5.91
C THR A 204 -23.84 -8.00 6.54
N ILE A 205 -23.68 -8.05 7.87
CA ILE A 205 -22.56 -7.44 8.59
C ILE A 205 -21.25 -8.14 8.18
N THR A 206 -21.23 -9.47 8.22
CA THR A 206 -20.05 -10.25 7.84
C THR A 206 -19.68 -10.04 6.37
N GLU A 207 -20.67 -10.00 5.47
CA GLU A 207 -20.43 -9.72 4.05
C GLU A 207 -19.88 -8.29 3.83
N THR A 208 -20.42 -7.31 4.57
CA THR A 208 -19.93 -5.93 4.56
C THR A 208 -18.47 -5.87 4.97
N ASP A 209 -18.11 -6.49 6.11
CA ASP A 209 -16.73 -6.51 6.59
C ASP A 209 -15.79 -7.25 5.65
N GLN A 210 -16.22 -8.39 5.11
CA GLN A 210 -15.44 -9.14 4.14
C GLN A 210 -15.18 -8.33 2.86
N LEU A 211 -16.15 -7.52 2.41
CA LEU A 211 -15.95 -6.68 1.23
C LEU A 211 -15.07 -5.46 1.55
N LEU A 212 -15.22 -4.85 2.72
CA LEU A 212 -14.35 -3.77 3.20
C LEU A 212 -12.88 -4.21 3.28
N ASP A 213 -12.60 -5.39 3.84
CA ASP A 213 -11.23 -5.93 3.91
C ASP A 213 -10.68 -6.23 2.51
N GLN A 214 -11.52 -6.73 1.60
CA GLN A 214 -11.11 -6.93 0.21
C GLN A 214 -10.80 -5.62 -0.52
N LEU A 215 -11.54 -4.54 -0.24
CA LEU A 215 -11.25 -3.23 -0.81
C LEU A 215 -9.89 -2.72 -0.33
N GLU A 216 -9.60 -2.84 0.97
CA GLU A 216 -8.28 -2.49 1.52
C GLU A 216 -7.16 -3.31 0.86
N GLN A 217 -7.28 -4.63 0.90
CA GLN A 217 -6.24 -5.53 0.40
C GLN A 217 -6.03 -5.43 -1.11
N LYS A 218 -7.10 -5.21 -1.89
CA LYS A 218 -7.05 -5.29 -3.36
C LYS A 218 -7.05 -3.94 -4.07
N LEU A 219 -7.66 -2.89 -3.51
CA LEU A 219 -7.59 -1.55 -4.10
C LEU A 219 -6.42 -0.75 -3.54
N ALA A 220 -6.34 -0.62 -2.21
CA ALA A 220 -5.35 0.24 -1.57
C ALA A 220 -3.95 -0.38 -1.69
N VAL A 221 -3.78 -1.63 -1.25
CA VAL A 221 -2.48 -2.31 -1.19
C VAL A 221 -2.23 -3.24 -2.39
N GLY A 222 -3.29 -3.59 -3.14
CA GLY A 222 -3.23 -4.65 -4.14
C GLY A 222 -2.51 -4.29 -5.45
N ASP A 223 -2.02 -5.32 -6.13
CA ASP A 223 -1.44 -5.22 -7.47
C ASP A 223 -2.50 -4.98 -8.56
N ASN A 224 -2.08 -4.74 -9.81
CA ASN A 224 -2.99 -4.48 -10.93
C ASN A 224 -3.97 -5.64 -11.18
N LYS A 225 -3.57 -6.89 -10.95
CA LYS A 225 -4.44 -8.06 -11.14
C LYS A 225 -5.51 -8.11 -10.06
N GLN A 226 -5.16 -7.84 -8.81
CA GLN A 226 -6.06 -7.74 -7.67
C GLN A 226 -7.02 -6.56 -7.84
N ARG A 227 -6.52 -5.39 -8.23
CA ARG A 227 -7.32 -4.19 -8.57
C ARG A 227 -8.31 -4.48 -9.68
N HIS A 228 -7.87 -5.10 -10.77
CA HIS A 228 -8.76 -5.47 -11.87
C HIS A 228 -9.82 -6.51 -11.45
N SER A 229 -9.43 -7.48 -10.62
CA SER A 229 -10.33 -8.50 -10.08
C SER A 229 -11.43 -7.90 -9.20
N ILE A 230 -11.06 -7.01 -8.27
CA ILE A 230 -12.04 -6.35 -7.41
C ILE A 230 -12.92 -5.39 -8.20
N LEU A 231 -12.37 -4.60 -9.15
CA LEU A 231 -13.18 -3.73 -10.02
C LEU A 231 -14.20 -4.53 -10.85
N ARG A 232 -13.86 -5.73 -11.30
CA ARG A 232 -14.81 -6.64 -11.97
C ARG A 232 -15.93 -7.08 -11.02
N LEU A 233 -15.60 -7.42 -9.77
CA LEU A 233 -16.60 -7.76 -8.75
C LEU A 233 -17.54 -6.58 -8.49
N LEU A 234 -16.99 -5.37 -8.28
CA LEU A 234 -17.78 -4.15 -8.05
C LEU A 234 -18.70 -3.87 -9.25
N ASN A 235 -18.17 -3.95 -10.48
CA ASN A 235 -18.97 -3.74 -11.68
C ASN A 235 -20.12 -4.74 -11.83
N GLY A 236 -19.90 -6.00 -11.44
CA GLY A 236 -20.92 -7.04 -11.42
C GLY A 236 -22.03 -6.78 -10.39
N ARG A 237 -21.68 -6.33 -9.18
CA ARG A 237 -22.65 -5.94 -8.14
C ARG A 237 -23.47 -4.72 -8.57
N LEU A 238 -22.82 -3.70 -9.12
CA LEU A 238 -23.44 -2.47 -9.61
C LEU A 238 -24.24 -2.65 -10.91
N GLY A 239 -24.09 -3.79 -11.58
CA GLY A 239 -24.96 -4.16 -12.70
C GLY A 239 -26.35 -4.62 -12.25
N LYS A 240 -26.50 -5.00 -10.98
CA LYS A 240 -27.75 -5.51 -10.40
C LYS A 240 -28.37 -4.54 -9.38
N ASN A 241 -27.55 -3.68 -8.81
CA ASN A 241 -27.90 -2.82 -7.68
C ASN A 241 -27.43 -1.39 -7.92
N SER A 242 -28.06 -0.42 -7.28
CA SER A 242 -27.62 0.98 -7.36
C SER A 242 -26.31 1.25 -6.60
N PHE A 243 -26.04 0.44 -5.57
CA PHE A 243 -24.87 0.52 -4.68
C PHE A 243 -24.30 -0.89 -4.41
N LEU A 244 -23.12 -0.96 -3.79
CA LEU A 244 -22.34 -2.19 -3.68
C LEU A 244 -22.99 -3.28 -2.82
N MET A 245 -23.79 -2.88 -1.83
CA MET A 245 -24.50 -3.79 -0.92
C MET A 245 -26.03 -3.76 -1.11
N GLY A 246 -26.54 -3.13 -2.18
CA GLY A 246 -27.97 -3.04 -2.45
C GLY A 246 -28.38 -1.70 -3.08
N ASN A 247 -29.57 -1.20 -2.75
CA ASN A 247 -30.11 0.03 -3.36
C ASN A 247 -29.91 1.29 -2.51
N THR A 248 -29.21 1.17 -1.39
CA THR A 248 -28.86 2.29 -0.50
C THR A 248 -27.34 2.39 -0.38
N CYS A 249 -26.81 3.61 -0.44
CA CYS A 249 -25.40 3.87 -0.20
C CYS A 249 -25.02 3.46 1.23
N GLY A 250 -23.95 2.67 1.38
CA GLY A 250 -23.44 2.23 2.67
C GLY A 250 -21.94 2.47 2.84
N VAL A 251 -21.39 1.98 3.95
CA VAL A 251 -19.95 2.13 4.28
C VAL A 251 -19.01 1.55 3.22
N VAL A 252 -19.43 0.48 2.55
CA VAL A 252 -18.66 -0.12 1.45
C VAL A 252 -18.51 0.86 0.30
N ASP A 253 -19.59 1.56 -0.06
CA ASP A 253 -19.56 2.51 -1.16
C ASP A 253 -18.64 3.69 -0.84
N ILE A 254 -18.72 4.20 0.39
CA ILE A 254 -17.91 5.31 0.89
C ILE A 254 -16.41 4.95 0.81
N VAL A 255 -16.03 3.78 1.31
CA VAL A 255 -14.63 3.30 1.30
C VAL A 255 -14.16 3.03 -0.13
N ALA A 256 -14.96 2.32 -0.93
CA ALA A 256 -14.59 2.00 -2.30
C ALA A 256 -14.36 3.27 -3.13
N TRP A 257 -15.24 4.27 -3.00
CA TRP A 257 -15.09 5.55 -3.71
C TRP A 257 -13.83 6.30 -3.28
N SER A 258 -13.57 6.36 -1.98
CA SER A 258 -12.35 7.00 -1.45
C SER A 258 -11.08 6.34 -1.97
N LEU A 259 -10.97 5.01 -1.86
CA LEU A 259 -9.80 4.27 -2.29
C LEU A 259 -9.61 4.31 -3.81
N MET A 260 -10.70 4.28 -4.59
CA MET A 260 -10.62 4.45 -6.04
C MET A 260 -10.10 5.82 -6.45
N LYS A 261 -10.42 6.86 -5.68
CA LYS A 261 -9.87 8.21 -5.91
C LYS A 261 -8.40 8.29 -5.56
N GLN A 262 -8.01 7.75 -4.41
CA GLN A 262 -6.60 7.73 -3.95
C GLN A 262 -5.67 6.97 -4.90
N CYS A 263 -6.17 5.92 -5.55
CA CYS A 263 -5.40 5.08 -6.46
C CYS A 263 -5.61 5.43 -7.95
N ASP A 264 -6.30 6.53 -8.27
CA ASP A 264 -6.65 6.95 -9.64
C ASP A 264 -7.39 5.87 -10.49
N LEU A 265 -8.05 4.92 -9.83
CA LEU A 265 -8.75 3.80 -10.48
C LEU A 265 -10.11 4.17 -11.07
N HIS A 266 -10.54 5.42 -10.86
CA HIS A 266 -11.74 5.96 -11.48
C HIS A 266 -11.54 6.27 -12.97
N VAL A 267 -10.29 6.51 -13.41
CA VAL A 267 -9.94 6.72 -14.82
C VAL A 267 -9.93 5.36 -15.54
N GLY A 268 -10.83 5.17 -16.50
CA GLY A 268 -10.96 3.90 -17.21
C GLY A 268 -11.70 2.80 -16.45
N ALA A 269 -12.43 3.16 -15.38
CA ALA A 269 -13.26 2.21 -14.63
C ALA A 269 -14.35 1.57 -15.53
N PRO A 270 -14.75 0.32 -15.26
CA PRO A 270 -15.88 -0.32 -15.95
C PRO A 270 -17.17 0.50 -15.86
N ASN A 271 -18.03 0.41 -16.88
CA ASN A 271 -19.20 1.30 -17.06
C ASN A 271 -20.09 1.50 -15.81
N ASN A 272 -20.44 0.42 -15.09
CA ASN A 272 -21.31 0.56 -13.91
C ASN A 272 -20.56 1.24 -12.77
N VAL A 273 -19.27 0.89 -12.59
CA VAL A 273 -18.40 1.53 -11.60
C VAL A 273 -18.19 3.01 -11.93
N ALA A 274 -17.94 3.36 -13.19
CA ALA A 274 -17.77 4.75 -13.60
C ALA A 274 -19.02 5.59 -13.33
N ARG A 275 -20.22 5.04 -13.59
CA ARG A 275 -21.50 5.71 -13.29
C ARG A 275 -21.71 5.88 -11.79
N TRP A 276 -21.52 4.81 -11.02
CA TRP A 276 -21.65 4.82 -9.56
C TRP A 276 -20.64 5.79 -8.91
N TYR A 277 -19.39 5.83 -9.39
CA TYR A 277 -18.36 6.74 -8.89
C TYR A 277 -18.74 8.21 -9.14
N LYS A 278 -19.37 8.52 -10.29
CA LYS A 278 -19.92 9.86 -10.55
C LYS A 278 -21.01 10.22 -9.55
N THR A 279 -21.94 9.30 -9.28
CA THR A 279 -22.99 9.50 -8.28
C THR A 279 -22.41 9.84 -6.90
N LEU A 280 -21.37 9.11 -6.46
CA LEU A 280 -20.74 9.39 -5.17
C LEU A 280 -19.88 10.67 -5.17
N SER A 281 -19.24 10.99 -6.28
CA SER A 281 -18.51 12.25 -6.43
C SER A 281 -19.45 13.45 -6.33
N SER A 282 -20.65 13.35 -6.91
CA SER A 282 -21.69 14.37 -6.79
C SER A 282 -22.21 14.49 -5.37
N LEU A 283 -22.47 13.35 -4.73
CA LEU A 283 -22.87 13.33 -3.33
C LEU A 283 -21.80 13.99 -2.44
N ALA A 284 -20.51 13.77 -2.72
CA ALA A 284 -19.41 14.39 -2.00
C ALA A 284 -19.16 15.88 -2.36
N GLY A 285 -19.87 16.44 -3.36
CA GLY A 285 -19.63 17.79 -3.85
C GLY A 285 -18.34 17.96 -4.64
N MET A 286 -17.86 16.89 -5.29
CA MET A 286 -16.59 16.82 -6.03
C MET A 286 -16.78 16.61 -7.54
N ASP A 287 -17.90 17.07 -8.12
CA ASP A 287 -18.26 16.86 -9.53
C ASP A 287 -17.32 17.53 -10.55
N SER A 288 -16.70 18.65 -10.18
CA SER A 288 -15.84 19.45 -11.06
C SER A 288 -14.44 18.85 -11.28
N GLU A 289 -14.15 17.67 -10.73
CA GLU A 289 -12.84 17.02 -10.83
C GLU A 289 -12.75 16.01 -11.99
N MET A 290 -13.84 15.81 -12.74
CA MET A 290 -13.85 14.95 -13.94
C MET A 290 -13.61 15.69 -15.26
N GLU A 291 -13.57 17.02 -15.28
CA GLU A 291 -13.26 17.82 -16.46
C GLU A 291 -12.09 18.76 -16.19
N THR A 292 -10.85 18.30 -16.40
CA THR A 292 -9.71 19.06 -16.95
C THR A 292 -8.43 18.23 -16.98
N THR A 293 -8.38 17.21 -17.84
CA THR A 293 -7.14 16.77 -18.51
C THR A 293 -7.44 16.34 -19.95
N LYS A 294 -8.12 17.20 -20.72
CA LYS A 294 -7.79 17.33 -22.15
C LYS A 294 -6.58 18.26 -22.25
N SER A 295 -5.40 17.81 -21.84
CA SER A 295 -4.16 18.45 -22.23
C SER A 295 -3.89 18.08 -23.68
N LYS A 296 -4.06 19.10 -24.52
CA LYS A 296 -3.78 19.17 -25.96
C LYS A 296 -2.47 18.46 -26.33
N GLU A 297 -2.48 17.77 -27.46
CA GLU A 297 -1.26 17.44 -28.19
C GLU A 297 -0.37 18.70 -28.31
N PRO A 298 0.95 18.60 -28.11
CA PRO A 298 1.85 19.69 -28.43
C PRO A 298 1.80 19.95 -29.95
N PRO A 299 1.90 21.22 -30.39
CA PRO A 299 1.78 21.57 -31.79
C PRO A 299 2.85 20.87 -32.61
N ARG A 300 2.42 20.31 -33.74
CA ARG A 300 3.26 19.68 -34.76
C ARG A 300 4.36 20.66 -35.17
N ALA A 301 5.59 20.41 -34.74
CA ALA A 301 6.74 21.19 -35.17
C ALA A 301 6.89 21.09 -36.70
N GLU A 302 6.79 22.24 -37.36
CA GLU A 302 7.13 22.39 -38.77
C GLU A 302 8.58 21.95 -39.01
N LYS A 303 8.78 21.24 -40.12
CA LYS A 303 10.08 20.77 -40.59
C LYS A 303 10.95 21.98 -40.96
N LEU A 304 11.78 22.45 -40.04
CA LEU A 304 12.93 23.28 -40.35
C LEU A 304 14.02 22.41 -40.98
N LYS A 305 14.30 22.67 -42.26
CA LYS A 305 15.41 22.07 -43.01
C LYS A 305 16.74 22.48 -42.36
N PRO A 306 17.68 21.56 -42.11
CA PRO A 306 19.00 21.95 -41.62
C PRO A 306 19.80 22.65 -42.72
N GLN A 307 20.18 23.91 -42.47
CA GLN A 307 21.24 24.60 -43.19
C GLN A 307 22.59 23.94 -42.85
N LYS A 308 23.38 23.67 -43.89
CA LYS A 308 24.77 23.24 -43.79
C LYS A 308 25.60 24.36 -43.15
N VAL A 309 26.23 24.06 -42.01
CA VAL A 309 27.45 24.76 -41.59
C VAL A 309 28.54 23.70 -41.44
N SER A 310 29.44 23.71 -42.40
CA SER A 310 30.67 22.95 -42.48
C SER A 310 31.68 23.49 -41.47
N THR A 311 32.14 22.65 -40.55
CA THR A 311 33.49 22.82 -40.00
C THR A 311 34.11 21.43 -39.84
N GLU A 312 35.02 21.12 -40.75
CA GLU A 312 35.82 19.91 -40.73
C GLU A 312 36.74 19.92 -39.49
N ARG A 313 36.72 18.85 -38.70
CA ARG A 313 37.88 18.42 -37.92
C ARG A 313 38.08 16.93 -38.15
N LYS A 314 39.24 16.61 -38.73
CA LYS A 314 39.76 15.26 -38.98
C LYS A 314 39.69 14.41 -37.71
N ILE A 315 39.09 13.23 -37.83
CA ILE A 315 39.19 12.14 -36.86
C ILE A 315 40.54 11.45 -37.11
N SER A 316 41.42 11.46 -36.11
CA SER A 316 42.55 10.54 -36.01
C SER A 316 42.14 9.34 -35.15
N GLU A 317 42.54 8.15 -35.58
CA GLU A 317 42.29 6.85 -34.93
C GLU A 317 42.73 6.83 -33.45
N PRO A 318 42.09 6.00 -32.58
CA PRO A 318 42.44 5.95 -31.17
C PRO A 318 43.72 5.13 -30.98
N VAL A 319 44.79 5.81 -30.56
CA VAL A 319 45.99 5.20 -30.01
C VAL A 319 45.67 4.65 -28.63
N ALA A 320 45.91 3.35 -28.44
CA ALA A 320 45.85 2.70 -27.14
C ALA A 320 46.92 3.31 -26.21
N ASN A 321 46.49 4.04 -25.18
CA ASN A 321 47.39 4.50 -24.13
C ASN A 321 47.43 3.46 -23.00
N THR A 322 48.43 2.59 -23.08
CA THR A 322 48.91 1.79 -21.97
C THR A 322 49.93 2.63 -21.20
N VAL A 323 49.62 2.99 -19.94
CA VAL A 323 50.61 3.57 -19.03
C VAL A 323 51.11 2.46 -18.12
N THR A 324 52.36 2.05 -18.32
CA THR A 324 53.10 1.15 -17.42
C THR A 324 53.87 1.97 -16.40
N VAL A 325 53.57 1.77 -15.12
CA VAL A 325 54.55 1.94 -14.03
C VAL A 325 54.42 0.70 -13.15
N ASN A 326 55.49 -0.11 -13.13
CA ASN A 326 55.71 -1.28 -12.28
C ASN A 326 54.66 -2.40 -12.32
N GLY A 327 54.67 -3.20 -13.39
CA GLY A 327 54.49 -4.66 -13.33
C GLY A 327 53.19 -5.26 -12.80
N GLU A 328 52.24 -4.48 -12.30
CA GLU A 328 50.93 -4.92 -11.88
C GLU A 328 49.90 -4.29 -12.82
N ILE A 329 49.07 -5.14 -13.44
CA ILE A 329 47.85 -4.68 -14.11
C ILE A 329 47.01 -4.04 -13.01
N SER A 330 47.10 -2.71 -12.87
CA SER A 330 46.24 -1.96 -11.97
C SER A 330 44.81 -2.15 -12.45
N LYS A 331 44.09 -3.11 -11.86
CA LYS A 331 42.66 -3.25 -12.08
C LYS A 331 42.04 -1.90 -11.76
N LYS A 332 41.36 -1.30 -12.75
CA LYS A 332 40.59 -0.06 -12.59
C LYS A 332 39.75 -0.23 -11.32
N LYS A 333 40.07 0.48 -10.24
CA LYS A 333 39.39 0.31 -8.96
C LYS A 333 37.99 0.90 -9.09
N HIS A 334 36.99 0.04 -9.20
CA HIS A 334 35.59 0.45 -9.17
C HIS A 334 35.18 0.87 -7.76
N MET A 335 34.23 1.80 -7.69
CA MET A 335 33.59 2.29 -6.48
C MET A 335 32.89 1.13 -5.77
N GLY A 336 33.19 0.93 -4.48
CA GLY A 336 32.41 0.06 -3.60
C GLY A 336 31.34 0.84 -2.83
N ARG A 337 30.60 0.18 -1.95
CA ARG A 337 29.54 0.80 -1.13
C ARG A 337 30.03 2.04 -0.34
N ALA A 338 31.16 1.94 0.35
CA ALA A 338 31.69 3.04 1.16
C ALA A 338 32.09 4.26 0.29
N ASP A 339 32.62 3.99 -0.90
CA ASP A 339 32.95 5.03 -1.88
C ASP A 339 31.67 5.69 -2.43
N LEU A 340 30.60 4.91 -2.68
CA LEU A 340 29.28 5.42 -3.08
C LEU A 340 28.67 6.32 -1.99
N GLU A 341 28.67 5.87 -0.75
CA GLU A 341 28.16 6.66 0.38
C GLU A 341 28.89 8.01 0.50
N SER A 342 30.21 8.00 0.33
CA SER A 342 31.03 9.23 0.29
C SER A 342 30.68 10.11 -0.92
N TYR A 343 30.45 9.51 -2.08
CA TYR A 343 30.08 10.21 -3.31
C TYR A 343 28.70 10.88 -3.18
N LEU A 344 27.69 10.16 -2.67
CA LEU A 344 26.35 10.70 -2.41
C LEU A 344 26.40 11.86 -1.41
N LYS A 345 27.20 11.73 -0.35
CA LYS A 345 27.43 12.82 0.61
C LYS A 345 28.04 14.05 -0.06
N GLY A 346 29.01 13.86 -0.96
CA GLY A 346 29.63 14.94 -1.74
C GLY A 346 28.63 15.67 -2.66
N LEU A 347 27.61 14.96 -3.16
CA LEU A 347 26.52 15.53 -3.96
C LEU A 347 25.38 16.14 -3.12
N GLY A 348 25.47 16.08 -1.78
CA GLY A 348 24.40 16.50 -0.89
C GLY A 348 23.12 15.65 -1.03
N ILE A 349 23.27 14.37 -1.41
CA ILE A 349 22.16 13.42 -1.56
C ILE A 349 21.94 12.71 -0.22
N ALA A 350 20.74 12.88 0.33
CA ALA A 350 20.33 12.13 1.51
C ALA A 350 19.90 10.71 1.11
N TYR A 351 20.26 9.73 1.94
CA TYR A 351 19.91 8.34 1.73
C TYR A 351 19.63 7.63 3.06
N GLN A 352 18.85 6.55 3.00
CA GLN A 352 18.68 5.60 4.10
C GLN A 352 19.28 4.26 3.67
N VAL A 353 20.03 3.59 4.53
CA VAL A 353 20.51 2.23 4.27
C VAL A 353 20.08 1.31 5.38
N THR A 354 19.63 0.12 5.00
CA THR A 354 19.30 -0.97 5.92
C THR A 354 20.01 -2.23 5.46
N ASP A 355 20.82 -2.81 6.35
CA ASP A 355 21.51 -4.07 6.11
C ASP A 355 20.57 -5.28 6.33
N HIS A 356 20.74 -6.30 5.50
CA HIS A 356 20.02 -7.57 5.54
C HIS A 356 20.92 -8.72 5.04
N GLU A 357 20.47 -9.98 5.14
CA GLU A 357 21.22 -11.08 4.54
C GLU A 357 21.42 -10.89 3.02
N GLU A 358 22.44 -11.53 2.46
CA GLU A 358 22.63 -11.53 1.01
C GLU A 358 21.43 -12.14 0.29
N VAL A 359 20.83 -11.37 -0.61
CA VAL A 359 19.69 -11.83 -1.42
C VAL A 359 20.10 -11.93 -2.89
N PHE A 360 19.67 -13.01 -3.54
CA PHE A 360 20.01 -13.30 -4.94
C PHE A 360 18.78 -13.35 -5.86
N THR A 361 17.58 -13.29 -5.28
CA THR A 361 16.32 -13.29 -6.02
C THR A 361 15.43 -12.14 -5.56
N VAL A 362 14.49 -11.73 -6.42
CA VAL A 362 13.53 -10.67 -6.09
C VAL A 362 12.64 -11.11 -4.93
N GLU A 363 12.27 -12.38 -4.85
CA GLU A 363 11.46 -12.93 -3.76
C GLU A 363 12.20 -12.84 -2.41
N ALA A 364 13.49 -13.18 -2.39
CA ALA A 364 14.32 -13.06 -1.19
C ALA A 364 14.50 -11.60 -0.77
N LEU A 365 14.73 -10.70 -1.73
CA LEU A 365 14.77 -9.26 -1.46
C LEU A 365 13.45 -8.77 -0.85
N MET A 366 12.31 -9.13 -1.45
CA MET A 366 11.00 -8.70 -0.96
C MET A 366 10.70 -9.20 0.46
N LYS A 367 11.16 -10.41 0.80
CA LYS A 367 11.10 -10.92 2.17
C LYS A 367 11.94 -10.07 3.12
N ALA A 368 13.21 -9.84 2.79
CA ALA A 368 14.13 -9.06 3.62
C ALA A 368 13.63 -7.63 3.85
N VAL A 369 13.17 -6.93 2.80
CA VAL A 369 12.65 -5.55 2.94
C VAL A 369 11.37 -5.51 3.76
N THR A 370 10.50 -6.53 3.66
CA THR A 370 9.27 -6.63 4.45
C THR A 370 9.58 -6.87 5.92
N GLU A 371 10.46 -7.84 6.24
CA GLU A 371 10.86 -8.17 7.61
C GLU A 371 11.57 -6.99 8.30
N LYS A 372 12.35 -6.22 7.53
CA LYS A 372 13.06 -5.03 8.00
C LYS A 372 12.23 -3.75 7.95
N ASN A 373 10.97 -3.81 7.47
CA ASN A 373 10.07 -2.66 7.29
C ASN A 373 10.73 -1.50 6.52
N ILE A 374 11.45 -1.80 5.43
CA ILE A 374 12.11 -0.76 4.61
C ILE A 374 11.02 -0.09 3.75
N PRO A 375 10.71 1.20 3.96
CA PRO A 375 9.64 1.87 3.24
C PRO A 375 10.10 2.32 1.84
N GLY A 376 9.16 2.53 0.93
CA GLY A 376 9.41 3.13 -0.38
C GLY A 376 9.24 2.17 -1.56
N LEU A 377 9.54 2.66 -2.76
CA LEU A 377 9.39 1.90 -3.99
C LEU A 377 10.59 0.98 -4.20
N HIS A 378 10.38 -0.34 -4.15
CA HIS A 378 11.46 -1.30 -4.38
C HIS A 378 11.63 -1.62 -5.87
N MET A 379 12.86 -1.47 -6.35
CA MET A 379 13.20 -1.62 -7.75
C MET A 379 14.00 -2.89 -7.97
N LYS A 380 13.80 -3.52 -9.12
CA LYS A 380 14.67 -4.56 -9.65
C LYS A 380 15.43 -4.02 -10.86
N ASN A 381 16.65 -4.51 -11.03
CA ASN A 381 17.56 -4.00 -12.05
C ASN A 381 18.00 -5.11 -12.99
N LEU A 382 18.00 -4.83 -14.29
CA LEU A 382 18.44 -5.75 -15.34
C LEU A 382 19.54 -5.09 -16.15
N PHE A 383 20.63 -5.80 -16.39
CA PHE A 383 21.71 -5.34 -17.27
C PHE A 383 21.60 -6.03 -18.62
N LEU A 384 21.38 -5.25 -19.67
CA LEU A 384 20.97 -5.72 -20.99
C LEU A 384 21.93 -5.23 -22.07
N LYS A 385 21.99 -5.97 -23.18
CA LYS A 385 22.72 -5.57 -24.40
C LYS A 385 21.86 -5.74 -25.64
N ASP A 386 22.00 -4.82 -26.60
CA ASP A 386 21.48 -5.03 -27.95
C ASP A 386 22.26 -6.18 -28.61
N LYS A 387 21.52 -7.11 -29.21
CA LYS A 387 22.09 -8.25 -29.92
C LYS A 387 22.98 -7.83 -31.09
N LYS A 388 22.67 -6.73 -31.78
CA LYS A 388 23.40 -6.30 -32.99
C LYS A 388 24.49 -5.28 -32.72
N LYS A 389 24.15 -4.14 -32.12
CA LYS A 389 25.07 -3.01 -31.94
C LYS A 389 25.94 -3.14 -30.70
N LYS A 390 25.61 -4.07 -29.79
CA LYS A 390 26.25 -4.27 -28.48
C LYS A 390 26.12 -3.06 -27.53
N ASP A 391 25.21 -2.13 -27.82
CA ASP A 391 24.83 -1.06 -26.90
C ASP A 391 24.37 -1.65 -25.57
N LEU A 392 24.79 -1.06 -24.46
CA LEU A 392 24.50 -1.55 -23.11
C LEU A 392 23.38 -0.72 -22.47
N TYR A 393 22.54 -1.38 -21.70
CA TYR A 393 21.40 -0.77 -21.02
C TYR A 393 21.32 -1.25 -19.58
N LEU A 394 21.04 -0.34 -18.66
CA LEU A 394 20.65 -0.68 -17.28
C LEU A 394 19.18 -0.31 -17.12
N LEU A 395 18.33 -1.31 -16.92
CA LEU A 395 16.91 -1.13 -16.71
C LEU A 395 16.57 -1.24 -15.23
N SER A 396 15.99 -0.20 -14.65
CA SER A 396 15.35 -0.23 -13.34
C SER A 396 13.84 -0.17 -13.49
N ALA A 397 13.17 -1.21 -13.00
CA ALA A 397 11.72 -1.31 -12.99
C ALA A 397 11.21 -1.69 -11.61
N ARG A 398 9.94 -1.38 -11.31
CA ARG A 398 9.30 -1.81 -10.05
C ARG A 398 9.38 -3.32 -9.90
N HIS A 399 9.63 -3.81 -8.68
CA HIS A 399 9.85 -5.23 -8.43
C HIS A 399 8.68 -6.12 -8.93
N ASN A 400 7.45 -5.62 -8.81
CA ASN A 400 6.19 -6.31 -9.13
C ASN A 400 5.76 -6.25 -10.61
N VAL A 401 6.46 -5.51 -11.46
CA VAL A 401 6.15 -5.40 -12.89
C VAL A 401 6.79 -6.53 -13.67
N GLU A 402 6.05 -7.21 -14.54
CA GLU A 402 6.64 -8.16 -15.49
C GLU A 402 7.32 -7.40 -16.64
N VAL A 403 8.64 -7.57 -16.78
CA VAL A 403 9.41 -6.89 -17.83
C VAL A 403 9.51 -7.77 -19.07
N LYS A 404 8.75 -7.43 -20.11
CA LYS A 404 8.85 -8.06 -21.42
C LYS A 404 9.94 -7.38 -22.26
N LEU A 405 11.09 -8.04 -22.42
CA LEU A 405 12.25 -7.49 -23.14
C LEU A 405 11.92 -7.06 -24.58
N ASN A 406 10.98 -7.72 -25.25
CA ASN A 406 10.54 -7.33 -26.59
C ASN A 406 9.84 -5.97 -26.61
N ASP A 407 9.09 -5.62 -25.57
CA ASP A 407 8.39 -4.34 -25.50
C ASP A 407 9.36 -3.22 -25.10
N VAL A 408 10.32 -3.51 -24.20
CA VAL A 408 11.44 -2.61 -23.91
C VAL A 408 12.25 -2.34 -25.18
N ALA A 409 12.58 -3.38 -25.97
CA ALA A 409 13.33 -3.26 -27.21
C ALA A 409 12.64 -2.30 -28.21
N LYS A 410 11.31 -2.40 -28.35
CA LYS A 410 10.51 -1.48 -29.16
C LYS A 410 10.58 -0.04 -28.64
N GLN A 411 10.42 0.16 -27.33
CA GLN A 411 10.46 1.50 -26.73
C GLN A 411 11.84 2.16 -26.87
N VAL A 412 12.92 1.37 -26.84
CA VAL A 412 14.29 1.90 -27.01
C VAL A 412 14.75 1.98 -28.47
N GLY A 413 14.00 1.40 -29.41
CA GLY A 413 14.32 1.45 -30.84
C GLY A 413 15.37 0.44 -31.29
N VAL A 414 15.51 -0.68 -30.57
CA VAL A 414 16.42 -1.78 -30.93
C VAL A 414 15.64 -3.03 -31.33
N LYS A 415 16.30 -3.94 -32.06
CA LYS A 415 15.64 -5.13 -32.58
C LYS A 415 15.35 -6.16 -31.49
N GLU A 416 16.30 -6.39 -30.58
CA GLU A 416 16.24 -7.47 -29.60
C GLU A 416 17.19 -7.18 -28.44
N LEU A 417 16.68 -7.26 -27.21
CA LEU A 417 17.46 -7.13 -25.97
C LEU A 417 17.68 -8.51 -25.35
N ARG A 418 18.86 -8.71 -24.78
CA ARG A 418 19.20 -9.89 -23.96
C ARG A 418 20.05 -9.48 -22.77
N PHE A 419 20.17 -10.35 -21.78
CA PHE A 419 21.09 -10.13 -20.67
C PHE A 419 22.54 -9.98 -21.16
N ALA A 420 23.23 -9.00 -20.60
CA ALA A 420 24.66 -8.84 -20.78
C ALA A 420 25.43 -9.88 -19.95
N ASP A 421 26.64 -10.21 -20.39
CA ASP A 421 27.46 -11.21 -19.69
C ASP A 421 28.07 -10.57 -18.44
N GLU A 422 28.30 -11.37 -17.39
CA GLU A 422 28.84 -10.86 -16.12
C GLU A 422 30.21 -10.19 -16.29
N SER A 423 31.07 -10.70 -17.17
CA SER A 423 32.37 -10.07 -17.46
C SER A 423 32.23 -8.63 -17.96
N VAL A 424 31.24 -8.34 -18.81
CA VAL A 424 30.94 -6.99 -19.30
C VAL A 424 30.40 -6.11 -18.17
N MET A 425 29.56 -6.67 -17.30
CA MET A 425 29.03 -5.96 -16.14
C MET A 425 30.14 -5.53 -15.18
N GLN A 426 31.06 -6.44 -14.86
CA GLN A 426 32.21 -6.15 -14.00
C GLN A 426 33.16 -5.14 -14.65
N GLU A 427 33.40 -5.23 -15.96
CA GLU A 427 34.27 -4.29 -16.67
C GLU A 427 33.69 -2.88 -16.75
N VAL A 428 32.37 -2.75 -17.01
CA VAL A 428 31.75 -1.45 -17.32
C VAL A 428 31.22 -0.75 -16.08
N ILE A 429 30.51 -1.48 -15.21
CA ILE A 429 29.84 -0.89 -14.03
C ILE A 429 30.38 -1.43 -12.70
N GLY A 430 31.36 -2.35 -12.72
CA GLY A 430 32.14 -2.72 -11.54
C GLY A 430 31.41 -3.58 -10.51
N VAL A 431 30.29 -4.21 -10.88
CA VAL A 431 29.48 -5.05 -9.96
C VAL A 431 29.33 -6.47 -10.50
N ALA A 432 29.20 -7.43 -9.59
CA ALA A 432 28.90 -8.82 -9.92
C ALA A 432 27.40 -9.00 -10.24
N GLN A 433 27.06 -10.15 -10.84
CA GLN A 433 25.67 -10.51 -11.08
C GLN A 433 24.88 -10.54 -9.75
N GLY A 434 23.69 -9.94 -9.73
CA GLY A 434 22.88 -9.78 -8.51
C GLY A 434 23.11 -8.47 -7.74
N CYS A 435 24.21 -7.77 -8.00
CA CYS A 435 24.49 -6.44 -7.42
C CYS A 435 24.16 -5.28 -8.38
N VAL A 436 23.46 -5.56 -9.49
CA VAL A 436 23.08 -4.55 -10.49
C VAL A 436 22.21 -3.48 -9.86
N THR A 437 22.58 -2.22 -10.07
CA THR A 437 21.93 -1.05 -9.48
C THR A 437 22.24 0.20 -10.29
N PRO A 438 21.33 1.19 -10.39
CA PRO A 438 21.64 2.48 -10.99
C PRO A 438 22.86 3.16 -10.37
N PHE A 439 23.13 2.92 -9.08
CA PHE A 439 24.32 3.47 -8.43
C PHE A 439 25.63 3.01 -9.06
N ALA A 440 25.63 1.88 -9.77
CA ALA A 440 26.80 1.35 -10.46
C ALA A 440 27.19 2.21 -11.68
N LEU A 441 26.30 3.08 -12.15
CA LEU A 441 26.61 4.05 -13.21
C LEU A 441 27.67 5.08 -12.79
N ALA A 442 27.90 5.26 -11.47
CA ALA A 442 29.04 6.03 -10.99
C ALA A 442 30.40 5.44 -11.45
N ASN A 443 30.45 4.15 -11.79
CA ASN A 443 31.64 3.49 -12.33
C ASN A 443 31.79 3.61 -13.85
N ASP A 444 30.72 3.93 -14.59
CA ASP A 444 30.74 4.06 -16.05
C ASP A 444 31.22 5.45 -16.47
N LYS A 445 32.54 5.67 -16.41
CA LYS A 445 33.16 6.95 -16.77
C LYS A 445 33.18 7.23 -18.27
N GLU A 446 32.87 6.23 -19.08
CA GLU A 446 32.87 6.32 -20.55
C GLU A 446 31.44 6.42 -21.12
N HIS A 447 30.42 6.47 -20.26
CA HIS A 447 29.00 6.56 -20.62
C HIS A 447 28.58 5.50 -21.64
N LYS A 448 29.05 4.27 -21.46
CA LYS A 448 28.74 3.12 -22.32
C LYS A 448 27.32 2.60 -22.09
N VAL A 449 26.72 2.87 -20.93
CA VAL A 449 25.44 2.33 -20.51
C VAL A 449 24.34 3.37 -20.63
N THR A 450 23.27 3.03 -21.36
CA THR A 450 22.05 3.83 -21.37
C THR A 450 21.16 3.46 -20.19
N MET A 451 20.81 4.44 -19.35
CA MET A 451 19.88 4.25 -18.24
C MET A 451 18.44 4.20 -18.75
N LEU A 452 17.72 3.11 -18.43
CA LEU A 452 16.30 2.94 -18.67
C LEU A 452 15.59 2.91 -17.32
N LEU A 453 14.66 3.84 -17.09
CA LEU A 453 14.01 3.98 -15.79
C LEU A 453 12.49 3.89 -15.95
N ASP A 454 11.86 3.02 -15.18
CA ASP A 454 10.41 3.05 -14.99
C ASP A 454 10.01 4.42 -14.43
N LEU A 455 9.18 5.16 -15.17
CA LEU A 455 8.86 6.56 -14.88
C LEU A 455 8.30 6.76 -13.47
N VAL A 456 7.68 5.72 -12.89
CA VAL A 456 7.14 5.74 -11.53
C VAL A 456 8.24 5.98 -10.49
N ALA A 457 9.49 5.59 -10.76
CA ALA A 457 10.62 5.88 -9.87
C ALA A 457 10.93 7.37 -9.71
N LEU A 458 10.41 8.24 -10.58
CA LEU A 458 10.55 9.69 -10.47
C LEU A 458 9.31 10.38 -9.91
N GLU A 459 8.27 9.62 -9.53
CA GLU A 459 7.06 10.19 -8.96
C GLU A 459 7.35 10.84 -7.60
N PRO A 460 7.05 12.15 -7.42
CA PRO A 460 7.30 12.85 -6.16
C PRO A 460 6.55 12.29 -4.94
N SER A 461 5.56 11.42 -5.17
CA SER A 461 4.78 10.74 -4.13
C SER A 461 5.60 9.72 -3.33
N HIS A 462 6.70 9.20 -3.89
CA HIS A 462 7.57 8.25 -3.21
C HIS A 462 8.57 8.96 -2.30
N LEU A 463 8.59 8.60 -1.02
CA LEU A 463 9.60 9.08 -0.08
C LEU A 463 11.00 8.56 -0.43
N TYR A 464 11.07 7.26 -0.71
CA TYR A 464 12.28 6.58 -1.12
C TYR A 464 12.02 5.70 -2.35
N VAL A 465 13.03 5.61 -3.20
CA VAL A 465 13.18 4.58 -4.22
C VAL A 465 14.41 3.77 -3.85
N ASN A 466 14.18 2.47 -3.69
CA ASN A 466 15.11 1.55 -3.04
C ASN A 466 15.85 0.72 -4.08
N PHE A 467 17.18 0.69 -3.94
CA PHE A 467 18.10 -0.08 -4.75
C PHE A 467 19.19 -0.73 -3.89
N HIS A 468 19.95 -1.65 -4.46
CA HIS A 468 21.16 -2.16 -3.82
C HIS A 468 22.28 -1.10 -3.86
N PRO A 469 22.99 -0.84 -2.74
CA PRO A 469 24.12 0.10 -2.72
C PRO A 469 25.42 -0.60 -3.16
N LEU A 470 25.44 -1.10 -4.40
CA LEU A 470 26.57 -1.86 -5.00
C LEU A 470 26.88 -3.20 -4.31
N THR A 471 26.05 -3.63 -3.37
CA THR A 471 26.10 -4.93 -2.70
C THR A 471 24.68 -5.43 -2.47
N ASN A 472 24.50 -6.75 -2.45
CA ASN A 472 23.22 -7.42 -2.25
C ASN A 472 22.91 -7.73 -0.77
N SER A 473 23.76 -7.33 0.17
CA SER A 473 23.54 -7.44 1.63
C SER A 473 22.90 -6.19 2.24
N ALA A 474 22.47 -5.23 1.41
CA ALA A 474 21.79 -4.04 1.88
C ALA A 474 20.85 -3.46 0.83
N THR A 475 19.94 -2.63 1.32
CA THR A 475 19.02 -1.82 0.52
C THR A 475 19.22 -0.36 0.90
N MET A 476 19.39 0.49 -0.11
CA MET A 476 19.55 1.93 -0.01
C MET A 476 18.37 2.65 -0.66
N GLY A 477 17.70 3.48 0.12
CA GLY A 477 16.64 4.38 -0.32
C GLY A 477 17.18 5.78 -0.55
N VAL A 478 16.84 6.37 -1.69
CA VAL A 478 17.04 7.80 -2.00
C VAL A 478 15.72 8.42 -2.44
N SER A 479 15.57 9.73 -2.28
CA SER A 479 14.37 10.40 -2.80
C SER A 479 14.34 10.34 -4.35
N PRO A 480 13.16 10.36 -5.00
CA PRO A 480 13.06 10.45 -6.47
C PRO A 480 13.87 11.62 -7.06
N LYS A 481 13.85 12.76 -6.36
CA LYS A 481 14.64 13.95 -6.73
C LYS A 481 16.14 13.70 -6.64
N ASP A 482 16.59 13.02 -5.60
CA ASP A 482 18.00 12.73 -5.42
C ASP A 482 18.49 11.58 -6.32
N LEU A 483 17.62 10.63 -6.68
CA LEU A 483 17.88 9.67 -7.76
C LEU A 483 18.13 10.41 -9.08
N HIS A 484 17.27 11.36 -9.44
CA HIS A 484 17.47 12.19 -10.62
C HIS A 484 18.79 12.97 -10.54
N ARG A 485 19.08 13.63 -9.40
CA ARG A 485 20.34 14.35 -9.19
C ARG A 485 21.56 13.43 -9.33
N PHE A 486 21.49 12.20 -8.82
CA PHE A 486 22.56 11.22 -8.97
C PHE A 486 22.80 10.85 -10.43
N LEU A 487 21.72 10.55 -11.17
CA LEU A 487 21.80 10.20 -12.59
C LEU A 487 22.36 11.35 -13.42
N GLU A 488 21.94 12.59 -13.15
CA GLU A 488 22.47 13.80 -13.77
C GLU A 488 23.97 13.99 -13.45
N ALA A 489 24.36 13.86 -12.18
CA ALA A 489 25.76 14.01 -11.75
C ALA A 489 26.70 12.93 -12.32
N THR A 490 26.17 11.77 -12.67
CA THR A 490 26.94 10.71 -13.35
C THR A 490 26.88 10.82 -14.87
N GLY A 491 26.12 11.77 -15.44
CA GLY A 491 25.94 11.95 -16.88
C GLY A 491 25.08 10.87 -17.55
N HIS A 492 24.20 10.22 -16.78
CA HIS A 492 23.32 9.15 -17.24
C HIS A 492 21.85 9.57 -17.16
N GLU A 493 21.45 10.57 -17.93
CA GLU A 493 20.05 11.00 -18.01
C GLU A 493 19.15 9.82 -18.45
N PRO A 494 18.10 9.49 -17.68
CA PRO A 494 17.35 8.26 -17.92
C PRO A 494 16.38 8.41 -19.09
N LYS A 495 16.32 7.38 -19.95
CA LYS A 495 15.18 7.20 -20.84
C LYS A 495 14.03 6.58 -20.05
N LEU A 496 12.96 7.37 -19.89
CA LEU A 496 11.79 6.96 -19.14
C LEU A 496 10.95 5.95 -19.92
N LEU A 497 10.59 4.86 -19.26
CA LEU A 497 9.73 3.80 -19.80
C LEU A 497 8.44 3.72 -18.99
N ASN A 498 7.35 3.42 -19.67
CA ASN A 498 6.06 3.15 -19.04
C ASN A 498 5.79 1.64 -19.07
N PHE A 499 5.54 1.08 -17.89
CA PHE A 499 5.13 -0.30 -17.73
C PHE A 499 3.69 -0.33 -17.19
N THR A 500 2.79 -0.89 -18.00
CA THR A 500 1.35 -1.04 -17.72
C THR A 500 1.05 -2.14 -16.72
#